data_AF-A0A2G5F990-F1
#
_entry.id   AF-A0A2G5F990-F1
#
_cell.length_a   1.000
_cell.length_b   1.000
_cell.length_c   1.000
_cell.angle_alpha   90.00
_cell.angle_beta   90.00
_cell.angle_gamma   90.00
#
_symmetry.space_group_name_H-M   'P 1'
#
loop_
_entity.id
_entity.type
_entity.pdbx_description
1 polymer ?
#
loop_
_entity_poly.entity_id
_entity_poly.type
_entity_poly.pdbx_seq_one_letter_code
_entity_poly.pdbx_strand_id
1 'polypeptide(L)'
;MYSVNNRSLVSGLYCNCWSSIPIVSSTRKLNFSELNRGISCKPLLLTTTSGRQSLFHVSSNAICKEDLISKTISKASVVSPNVSSPSTNLGLLVAYDDEYGGVIIEPECLPSSANAFASILQASLFDWTLKGKKGVWLKILTEQADLVPIAIKEGFSYHHAEPGYVVLTYWIPDEPCMLPEGPSHQIGVGAFVINERREVLVVKEKQCPCRCIGLWKLPTGYINKSEELFAGAVREVKEETGVDTAFAEVIAFRHAHRLAFEKSDLLFLCMLKPLSSAIVIDEKEIQAAKWMPLKEFVAQPFFEEDHMLKMAIDICVATYENSYHGFTANQLISKFDGQLSHLYYNEWMKR
;
A
#
# COMPACT_ATOMS: atom_id res chain seq x y z
N MET A 1 18.57 -6.10 7.91
CA MET A 1 17.95 -6.70 9.12
C MET A 1 17.05 -5.67 9.76
N TYR A 2 16.05 -6.10 10.55
CA TYR A 2 14.88 -5.32 10.97
C TYR A 2 13.87 -5.01 9.85
N SER A 3 13.19 -6.05 9.37
CA SER A 3 11.81 -5.88 8.88
C SER A 3 10.90 -5.84 10.10
N VAL A 4 10.09 -4.80 10.24
CA VAL A 4 9.08 -4.72 11.30
C VAL A 4 7.87 -5.55 10.84
N ASN A 5 7.86 -6.83 11.21
CA ASN A 5 6.73 -7.73 10.99
C ASN A 5 5.51 -7.31 11.83
N ASN A 6 4.74 -6.33 11.34
CA ASN A 6 3.32 -6.22 11.71
C ASN A 6 2.53 -7.27 10.89
N ARG A 7 2.68 -8.55 11.25
CA ARG A 7 1.92 -9.67 10.65
C ARG A 7 0.52 -9.80 11.27
N SER A 8 0.41 -9.49 12.56
CA SER A 8 -0.86 -9.39 13.30
C SER A 8 -1.79 -8.33 12.71
N LEU A 9 -2.62 -8.74 11.75
CA LEU A 9 -3.74 -7.96 11.26
C LEU A 9 -5.00 -8.82 11.15
N VAL A 10 -5.98 -8.44 11.96
CA VAL A 10 -7.32 -9.04 12.06
C VAL A 10 -8.17 -8.80 10.80
N SER A 11 -7.58 -8.35 9.69
CA SER A 11 -8.27 -8.10 8.42
C SER A 11 -8.46 -9.33 7.54
N GLY A 12 -7.89 -10.49 7.89
CA GLY A 12 -7.97 -11.71 7.09
C GLY A 12 -9.42 -12.03 6.66
N LEU A 13 -10.38 -11.98 7.58
CA LEU A 13 -11.81 -12.11 7.26
C LEU A 13 -12.66 -10.92 7.70
N TYR A 14 -12.14 -10.05 8.56
CA TYR A 14 -12.96 -9.13 9.34
C TYR A 14 -12.75 -7.68 8.91
N CYS A 15 -13.86 -6.97 8.66
CA CYS A 15 -13.83 -5.57 8.26
C CYS A 15 -13.26 -4.68 9.38
N ASN A 16 -12.04 -4.16 9.17
CA ASN A 16 -11.50 -3.06 9.96
C ASN A 16 -12.32 -1.80 9.71
N CYS A 17 -13.36 -1.59 10.50
CA CYS A 17 -14.16 -0.38 10.48
C CYS A 17 -13.36 0.76 11.13
N TRP A 18 -12.47 1.38 10.36
CA TRP A 18 -11.90 2.67 10.70
C TRP A 18 -13.05 3.67 10.81
N SER A 19 -13.18 4.31 11.97
CA SER A 19 -14.30 5.22 12.24
C SER A 19 -14.20 6.45 11.33
N SER A 20 -14.98 6.45 10.25
CA SER A 20 -15.14 7.61 9.38
C SER A 20 -15.62 8.81 10.19
N ILE A 21 -14.72 9.77 10.45
CA ILE A 21 -15.14 11.10 10.90
C ILE A 21 -15.97 11.69 9.75
N PRO A 22 -17.23 12.09 9.97
CA PRO A 22 -18.07 12.58 8.90
C PRO A 22 -17.50 13.90 8.35
N ILE A 23 -17.07 13.89 7.09
CA ILE A 23 -16.71 15.10 6.35
C ILE A 23 -17.99 15.91 6.14
N VAL A 24 -18.18 16.95 6.96
CA VAL A 24 -19.28 17.89 6.79
C VAL A 24 -18.99 18.76 5.57
N SER A 25 -19.71 18.50 4.47
CA SER A 25 -19.68 19.34 3.27
C SER A 25 -20.40 20.67 3.52
N SER A 26 -19.63 21.71 3.85
CA SER A 26 -20.18 23.05 4.12
C SER A 26 -20.45 23.85 2.83
N THR A 27 -21.57 23.58 2.17
CA THR A 27 -22.13 24.48 1.14
C THR A 27 -23.48 25.05 1.56
N ARG A 28 -23.44 26.15 2.33
CA ARG A 28 -24.47 27.23 2.28
C ARG A 28 -23.98 28.48 2.98
N LYS A 29 -24.10 29.61 2.28
CA LYS A 29 -24.12 30.96 2.88
C LYS A 29 -25.36 31.08 3.78
N LEU A 30 -25.27 31.78 4.92
CA LEU A 30 -26.29 32.71 5.39
C LEU A 30 -25.83 33.52 6.63
N ASN A 31 -25.94 34.85 6.47
CA ASN A 31 -26.06 35.99 7.38
C ASN A 31 -25.83 35.89 8.91
N PHE A 32 -25.18 36.94 9.42
CA PHE A 32 -25.18 37.38 10.82
C PHE A 32 -26.58 37.82 11.30
N SER A 33 -27.04 37.30 12.45
CA SER A 33 -27.70 38.07 13.52
C SER A 33 -28.01 37.20 14.74
N GLU A 34 -27.59 37.65 15.92
CA GLU A 34 -28.12 37.37 17.27
C GLU A 34 -28.59 35.94 17.67
N LEU A 35 -27.91 35.34 18.67
CA LEU A 35 -28.56 35.11 19.97
C LEU A 35 -27.55 34.94 21.12
N ASN A 36 -27.97 35.36 22.32
CA ASN A 36 -27.20 35.34 23.57
C ASN A 36 -27.60 34.16 24.49
N ARG A 37 -26.76 33.89 25.52
CA ARG A 37 -26.91 32.90 26.62
C ARG A 37 -26.58 31.44 26.23
N GLY A 38 -25.81 30.66 26.99
CA GLY A 38 -25.07 30.92 28.24
C GLY A 38 -24.80 29.61 29.01
N ILE A 39 -23.91 29.63 30.03
CA ILE A 39 -23.57 28.51 30.95
C ILE A 39 -22.70 27.40 30.31
N SER A 40 -21.74 26.73 30.96
CA SER A 40 -20.78 27.07 32.03
C SER A 40 -19.86 25.85 32.21
N CYS A 41 -18.53 25.99 32.18
CA CYS A 41 -17.60 24.96 32.63
C CYS A 41 -16.38 25.60 33.30
N LYS A 42 -16.12 25.19 34.55
CA LYS A 42 -14.96 25.62 35.34
C LYS A 42 -13.72 24.81 34.93
N PRO A 43 -12.54 25.41 34.77
CA PRO A 43 -11.27 24.71 34.93
C PRO A 43 -10.91 24.61 36.41
N LEU A 44 -10.38 23.47 36.86
CA LEU A 44 -9.82 23.32 38.20
C LEU A 44 -8.41 23.93 38.26
N LEU A 45 -8.09 24.63 39.35
CA LEU A 45 -6.73 25.12 39.63
C LEU A 45 -5.80 23.98 40.07
N LEU A 46 -4.54 24.04 39.65
CA LEU A 46 -3.40 23.46 40.37
C LEU A 46 -2.28 24.49 40.41
N THR A 47 -1.93 24.94 41.62
CA THR A 47 -1.03 26.07 41.87
C THR A 47 0.35 25.63 42.36
N THR A 48 1.36 25.99 41.56
CA THR A 48 2.57 26.77 41.92
C THR A 48 3.60 26.29 42.94
N THR A 49 4.87 26.37 42.53
CA THR A 49 6.02 27.06 43.22
C THR A 49 7.04 27.41 42.12
N SER A 50 7.15 28.66 41.65
CA SER A 50 8.08 29.73 42.13
C SER A 50 9.57 29.34 42.15
N GLY A 51 10.52 30.11 41.60
CA GLY A 51 10.44 31.30 40.73
C GLY A 51 11.74 32.12 40.73
N ARG A 52 11.94 33.03 39.76
CA ARG A 52 12.67 34.32 39.91
C ARG A 52 12.46 35.24 38.70
N GLN A 53 12.48 36.55 38.95
CA GLN A 53 12.15 37.61 37.99
C GLN A 53 13.41 38.38 37.55
N SER A 54 13.35 38.97 36.35
CA SER A 54 13.87 40.33 36.11
C SER A 54 13.12 40.97 34.93
N LEU A 55 12.42 42.07 35.20
CA LEU A 55 11.88 42.99 34.18
C LEU A 55 13.00 43.94 33.71
N PHE A 56 12.88 44.53 32.51
CA PHE A 56 12.72 45.99 32.37
C PHE A 56 12.45 46.45 30.92
N HIS A 57 11.47 47.36 30.83
CA HIS A 57 11.19 48.41 29.83
C HIS A 57 11.33 48.20 28.30
N VAL A 58 10.20 48.48 27.63
CA VAL A 58 10.08 48.95 26.23
C VAL A 58 10.11 50.48 26.21
N SER A 59 10.70 51.09 25.16
CA SER A 59 10.39 52.45 24.71
C SER A 59 10.55 52.59 23.19
N SER A 60 9.59 53.25 22.55
CA SER A 60 9.42 53.38 21.10
C SER A 60 10.11 54.62 20.48
N ASN A 61 9.92 54.82 19.15
CA ASN A 61 10.35 55.95 18.26
C ASN A 61 11.63 55.64 17.45
N ALA A 62 11.92 56.15 16.22
CA ALA A 62 11.20 56.87 15.14
C ALA A 62 12.23 57.16 13.98
N ILE A 63 11.97 57.47 12.69
CA ILE A 63 10.78 57.48 11.79
C ILE A 63 11.25 57.64 10.31
N CYS A 64 10.58 57.01 9.31
CA CYS A 64 10.64 57.34 7.85
C CYS A 64 12.02 57.17 7.09
N LYS A 65 12.11 57.12 5.75
CA LYS A 65 11.12 57.19 4.64
C LYS A 65 11.66 56.52 3.36
N GLU A 66 10.77 56.18 2.42
CA GLU A 66 11.11 55.96 1.00
C GLU A 66 11.46 57.28 0.30
N ASP A 67 12.24 57.22 -0.79
CA ASP A 67 12.12 58.22 -1.86
C ASP A 67 12.46 57.64 -3.24
N LEU A 68 11.75 58.13 -4.26
CA LEU A 68 11.74 57.62 -5.63
C LEU A 68 12.39 58.64 -6.57
N ILE A 69 13.47 58.30 -7.28
CA ILE A 69 14.06 59.19 -8.30
C ILE A 69 14.28 58.44 -9.62
N SER A 70 13.63 58.95 -10.66
CA SER A 70 13.85 58.57 -12.06
C SER A 70 15.02 59.33 -12.67
N LYS A 71 15.72 58.72 -13.65
CA LYS A 71 16.52 59.42 -14.67
C LYS A 71 16.76 58.53 -15.88
N THR A 72 16.70 59.12 -17.06
CA THR A 72 16.63 58.40 -18.35
C THR A 72 17.78 58.83 -19.26
N ILE A 73 18.20 57.90 -20.15
CA ILE A 73 19.00 58.11 -21.37
C ILE A 73 20.51 58.38 -21.21
N SER A 74 21.31 57.40 -21.62
CA SER A 74 22.35 57.62 -22.65
C SER A 74 22.49 56.37 -23.54
N LYS A 75 22.55 56.58 -24.87
CA LYS A 75 22.83 55.53 -25.85
C LYS A 75 24.35 55.31 -25.92
N ALA A 76 24.79 54.06 -25.92
CA ALA A 76 26.11 53.69 -26.43
C ALA A 76 25.99 52.40 -27.26
N SER A 77 26.17 52.52 -28.57
CA SER A 77 26.24 51.39 -29.49
C SER A 77 27.69 50.93 -29.63
N VAL A 78 27.97 49.66 -29.32
CA VAL A 78 29.19 48.99 -29.76
C VAL A 78 28.80 47.68 -30.42
N VAL A 79 29.06 47.59 -31.72
CA VAL A 79 28.86 46.38 -32.53
C VAL A 79 30.22 45.73 -32.74
N SER A 80 30.38 44.48 -32.32
CA SER A 80 31.24 43.49 -33.00
C SER A 80 30.70 42.08 -32.76
N PRO A 81 30.83 41.14 -33.73
CA PRO A 81 30.07 39.90 -33.73
C PRO A 81 30.90 38.67 -33.30
N ASN A 82 30.26 37.49 -33.36
CA ASN A 82 30.83 36.15 -33.19
C ASN A 82 31.22 35.76 -31.75
N VAL A 83 30.20 35.55 -30.92
CA VAL A 83 30.20 34.38 -30.04
C VAL A 83 29.27 33.36 -30.68
N SER A 84 29.84 32.29 -31.23
CA SER A 84 29.08 31.11 -31.62
C SER A 84 28.27 30.63 -30.40
N SER A 85 26.96 30.48 -30.58
CA SER A 85 26.12 29.80 -29.59
C SER A 85 26.80 28.47 -29.22
N PRO A 86 26.98 28.16 -27.92
CA PRO A 86 27.46 26.84 -27.55
C PRO A 86 26.40 25.85 -28.03
N SER A 87 26.75 25.03 -29.02
CA SER A 87 26.04 23.79 -29.28
C SER A 87 26.37 22.86 -28.12
N THR A 88 25.76 23.11 -26.96
CA THR A 88 25.69 22.14 -25.89
C THR A 88 24.96 20.94 -26.45
N ASN A 89 25.72 19.90 -26.79
CA ASN A 89 25.21 18.53 -26.72
C ASN A 89 24.77 18.32 -25.27
N LEU A 90 23.54 18.71 -24.94
CA LEU A 90 22.88 18.15 -23.76
C LEU A 90 22.72 16.67 -24.08
N GLY A 91 23.55 15.85 -23.42
CA GLY A 91 23.30 14.42 -23.39
C GLY A 91 21.89 14.20 -22.85
N LEU A 92 21.08 13.44 -23.56
CA LEU A 92 19.78 13.00 -23.07
C LEU A 92 20.01 11.95 -21.97
N LEU A 93 18.98 11.69 -21.16
CA LEU A 93 19.01 10.58 -20.21
C LEU A 93 19.19 9.25 -20.96
N VAL A 94 20.03 8.37 -20.41
CA VAL A 94 20.11 6.99 -20.88
C VAL A 94 18.82 6.30 -20.50
N ALA A 95 18.14 5.74 -21.50
CA ALA A 95 16.82 5.14 -21.37
C ALA A 95 16.59 4.15 -22.50
N TYR A 96 15.67 3.21 -22.28
CA TYR A 96 15.22 2.24 -23.29
C TYR A 96 13.70 2.29 -23.46
N ASP A 97 13.22 1.82 -24.61
CA ASP A 97 11.81 1.82 -24.97
C ASP A 97 11.07 0.61 -24.36
N ASP A 98 9.81 0.81 -23.96
CA ASP A 98 8.89 -0.29 -23.66
C ASP A 98 8.03 -0.68 -24.88
N GLU A 99 7.36 -1.83 -24.80
CA GLU A 99 6.53 -2.38 -25.90
C GLU A 99 5.29 -1.55 -26.23
N TYR A 100 4.93 -0.56 -25.40
CA TYR A 100 3.73 0.27 -25.51
C TYR A 100 4.03 1.72 -25.92
N GLY A 101 5.29 2.01 -26.30
CA GLY A 101 5.74 3.33 -26.71
C GLY A 101 6.06 4.28 -25.55
N GLY A 102 6.21 3.74 -24.34
CA GLY A 102 6.82 4.43 -23.22
C GLY A 102 8.35 4.32 -23.21
N VAL A 103 8.96 4.90 -22.18
CA VAL A 103 10.39 5.03 -21.99
C VAL A 103 10.74 4.71 -20.54
N ILE A 104 11.77 3.90 -20.31
CA ILE A 104 12.27 3.55 -18.98
C ILE A 104 13.70 4.10 -18.84
N ILE A 105 13.88 5.00 -17.87
CA ILE A 105 15.15 5.67 -17.60
C ILE A 105 16.06 4.75 -16.79
N GLU A 106 17.33 4.62 -17.17
CA GLU A 106 18.33 3.84 -16.43
C GLU A 106 18.73 4.55 -15.13
N PRO A 107 18.45 3.97 -13.94
CA PRO A 107 18.73 4.63 -12.67
C PRO A 107 20.23 4.75 -12.39
N GLU A 108 21.06 3.84 -12.89
CA GLU A 108 22.52 3.87 -12.72
C GLU A 108 23.19 5.04 -13.50
N CYS A 109 22.50 5.58 -14.49
CA CYS A 109 23.00 6.62 -15.40
C CYS A 109 22.49 8.04 -15.06
N LEU A 110 21.81 8.23 -13.92
CA LEU A 110 21.26 9.52 -13.52
C LEU A 110 22.35 10.54 -13.13
N PRO A 111 22.28 11.79 -13.63
CA PRO A 111 23.17 12.87 -13.20
C PRO A 111 23.09 13.15 -11.68
N SER A 112 24.24 13.17 -11.01
CA SER A 112 24.34 13.40 -9.57
C SER A 112 24.13 14.87 -9.14
N SER A 113 24.18 15.81 -10.08
CA SER A 113 23.91 17.24 -9.82
C SER A 113 22.45 17.56 -10.10
N ALA A 114 21.78 18.14 -9.11
CA ALA A 114 20.38 18.59 -9.20
C ALA A 114 20.08 19.42 -10.46
N ASN A 115 20.91 20.42 -10.75
CA ASN A 115 20.73 21.30 -11.90
C ASN A 115 20.98 20.56 -13.23
N ALA A 116 21.98 19.67 -13.27
CA ALA A 116 22.26 18.87 -14.45
C ALA A 116 21.11 17.89 -14.73
N PHE A 117 20.59 17.23 -13.69
CA PHE A 117 19.43 16.35 -13.80
C PHE A 117 18.21 17.09 -14.32
N ALA A 118 17.86 18.26 -13.77
CA ALA A 118 16.73 19.06 -14.24
C ALA A 118 16.85 19.42 -15.74
N SER A 119 17.97 20.00 -16.17
CA SER A 119 18.16 20.40 -17.56
C SER A 119 18.19 19.22 -18.54
N ILE A 120 18.80 18.11 -18.15
CA ILE A 120 18.88 16.90 -18.97
C ILE A 120 17.51 16.19 -19.03
N LEU A 121 16.75 16.16 -17.94
CA LEU A 121 15.40 15.62 -17.90
C LEU A 121 14.45 16.43 -18.79
N GLN A 122 14.49 17.77 -18.72
CA GLN A 122 13.70 18.64 -19.60
C GLN A 122 14.03 18.43 -21.09
N ALA A 123 15.31 18.34 -21.45
CA ALA A 123 15.73 18.06 -22.82
C ALA A 123 15.24 16.67 -23.30
N SER A 124 15.27 15.67 -22.41
CA SER A 124 14.82 14.31 -22.70
C SER A 124 13.30 14.24 -22.88
N LEU A 125 12.51 14.86 -21.99
CA LEU A 125 11.05 14.97 -22.12
C LEU A 125 10.65 15.66 -23.43
N PHE A 126 11.36 16.70 -23.85
CA PHE A 126 11.11 17.39 -25.12
C PHE A 126 11.40 16.48 -26.34
N ASP A 127 12.53 15.78 -26.36
CA ASP A 127 12.88 14.81 -27.41
C ASP A 127 11.87 13.65 -27.48
N TRP A 128 11.47 13.10 -26.34
CA TRP A 128 10.46 12.04 -26.25
C TRP A 128 9.07 12.51 -26.71
N THR A 129 8.69 13.77 -26.41
CA THR A 129 7.48 14.41 -26.94
C THR A 129 7.51 14.48 -28.47
N LEU A 130 8.61 14.93 -29.07
CA LEU A 130 8.77 14.98 -30.53
C LEU A 130 8.75 13.59 -31.18
N LYS A 131 9.20 12.56 -30.46
CA LYS A 131 9.17 11.15 -30.89
C LYS A 131 7.81 10.47 -30.66
N GLY A 132 6.81 11.18 -30.13
CA GLY A 132 5.47 10.62 -29.86
C GLY A 132 5.46 9.55 -28.77
N LYS A 133 6.40 9.62 -27.83
CA LYS A 133 6.45 8.73 -26.65
C LYS A 133 5.32 9.03 -25.68
N LYS A 134 4.98 8.04 -24.86
CA LYS A 134 3.81 8.09 -23.96
C LYS A 134 4.19 8.20 -22.48
N GLY A 135 4.29 7.06 -21.81
CA GLY A 135 4.67 7.00 -20.40
C GLY A 135 6.17 7.03 -20.21
N VAL A 136 6.65 7.77 -19.22
CA VAL A 136 8.06 7.78 -18.81
C VAL A 136 8.16 7.22 -17.40
N TRP A 137 9.00 6.21 -17.22
CA TRP A 137 9.26 5.56 -15.95
C TRP A 137 10.62 5.99 -15.40
N LEU A 138 10.62 6.53 -14.20
CA LEU A 138 11.80 7.02 -13.51
C LEU A 138 11.95 6.31 -12.16
N LYS A 139 12.89 5.36 -12.12
CA LYS A 139 13.34 4.75 -10.86
C LYS A 139 14.44 5.63 -10.26
N ILE A 140 14.33 5.96 -8.98
CA ILE A 140 15.33 6.72 -8.22
C ILE A 140 15.75 5.87 -7.03
N LEU A 141 17.05 5.59 -6.90
CA LEU A 141 17.61 4.82 -5.79
C LEU A 141 17.66 5.66 -4.50
N THR A 142 17.80 5.01 -3.34
CA THR A 142 17.81 5.70 -2.03
C THR A 142 18.97 6.70 -1.92
N GLU A 143 20.11 6.37 -2.52
CA GLU A 143 21.32 7.19 -2.60
C GLU A 143 21.14 8.42 -3.51
N GLN A 144 20.07 8.44 -4.31
CA GLN A 144 19.72 9.48 -5.28
C GLN A 144 18.46 10.27 -4.85
N ALA A 145 18.00 10.12 -3.60
CA ALA A 145 16.73 10.68 -3.13
C ALA A 145 16.58 12.20 -3.33
N ASP A 146 17.69 12.95 -3.38
CA ASP A 146 17.71 14.39 -3.68
C ASP A 146 17.16 14.75 -5.08
N LEU A 147 17.10 13.77 -6.00
CA LEU A 147 16.52 13.94 -7.34
C LEU A 147 14.98 13.87 -7.35
N VAL A 148 14.36 13.25 -6.34
CA VAL A 148 12.89 13.11 -6.22
C VAL A 148 12.17 14.48 -6.27
N PRO A 149 12.50 15.49 -5.42
CA PRO A 149 11.82 16.79 -5.47
C PRO A 149 12.08 17.59 -6.75
N ILE A 150 13.01 17.15 -7.61
CA ILE A 150 13.28 17.75 -8.91
C ILE A 150 12.34 17.12 -9.94
N ALA A 151 12.29 15.79 -10.01
CA ALA A 151 11.36 15.07 -10.88
C ALA A 151 9.89 15.47 -10.65
N ILE A 152 9.47 15.62 -9.38
CA ILE A 152 8.12 16.09 -9.03
C ILE A 152 7.86 17.52 -9.56
N LYS A 153 8.86 18.41 -9.58
CA LYS A 153 8.73 19.77 -10.14
C LYS A 153 8.60 19.78 -11.66
N GLU A 154 9.26 18.82 -12.33
CA GLU A 154 9.09 18.57 -13.78
C GLU A 154 7.79 17.82 -14.10
N GLY A 155 6.91 17.59 -13.11
CA GLY A 155 5.56 17.04 -13.28
C GLY A 155 5.44 15.52 -13.12
N PHE A 156 6.50 14.83 -12.70
CA PHE A 156 6.39 13.41 -12.36
C PHE A 156 5.48 13.20 -11.15
N SER A 157 4.82 12.06 -11.09
CA SER A 157 3.96 11.60 -9.98
C SER A 157 4.50 10.31 -9.37
N TYR A 158 4.24 10.07 -8.09
CA TYR A 158 4.61 8.81 -7.45
C TYR A 158 3.75 7.65 -7.97
N HIS A 159 4.38 6.52 -8.30
CA HIS A 159 3.68 5.29 -8.67
C HIS A 159 3.79 4.23 -7.57
N HIS A 160 5.02 3.91 -7.12
CA HIS A 160 5.25 2.98 -6.02
C HIS A 160 6.64 3.18 -5.40
N ALA A 161 6.86 2.60 -4.22
CA ALA A 161 8.16 2.57 -3.56
C ALA A 161 8.39 1.20 -2.92
N GLU A 162 9.66 0.82 -2.82
CA GLU A 162 10.14 -0.44 -2.25
C GLU A 162 11.42 -0.15 -1.43
N PRO A 163 11.85 -1.04 -0.53
CA PRO A 163 13.12 -0.88 0.17
C PRO A 163 14.27 -0.71 -0.85
N GLY A 164 14.91 0.46 -0.83
CA GLY A 164 16.01 0.82 -1.72
C GLY A 164 15.66 1.76 -2.88
N TYR A 165 14.39 1.94 -3.27
CA TYR A 165 14.04 2.83 -4.39
C TYR A 165 12.60 3.35 -4.38
N VAL A 166 12.37 4.45 -5.13
CA VAL A 166 11.04 4.95 -5.51
C VAL A 166 10.90 4.93 -7.04
N VAL A 167 9.69 4.67 -7.53
CA VAL A 167 9.34 4.78 -8.95
C VAL A 167 8.32 5.90 -9.11
N LEU A 168 8.67 6.82 -9.99
CA LEU A 168 7.82 7.90 -10.45
C LEU A 168 7.46 7.69 -11.92
N THR A 169 6.33 8.24 -12.33
CA THR A 169 5.86 8.23 -13.71
C THR A 169 5.51 9.62 -14.21
N TYR A 170 5.64 9.81 -15.52
CA TYR A 170 5.18 11.00 -16.24
C TYR A 170 4.42 10.55 -17.48
N TRP A 171 3.34 11.26 -17.83
CA TRP A 171 2.56 11.00 -19.03
C TRP A 171 2.71 12.18 -19.98
N ILE A 172 3.32 11.94 -21.15
CA ILE A 172 3.62 12.97 -22.14
C ILE A 172 2.37 13.48 -22.90
N PRO A 173 1.42 12.63 -23.35
CA PRO A 173 0.28 13.09 -24.13
C PRO A 173 -0.71 13.92 -23.33
N ASP A 174 -1.33 14.91 -23.99
CA ASP A 174 -2.50 15.67 -23.47
C ASP A 174 -3.80 14.83 -23.62
N GLU A 175 -3.76 13.60 -23.13
CA GLU A 175 -4.86 12.63 -23.10
C GLU A 175 -4.90 11.93 -21.73
N PRO A 176 -6.02 11.30 -21.32
CA PRO A 176 -6.09 10.59 -20.04
C PRO A 176 -4.94 9.60 -19.88
N CYS A 177 -4.24 9.66 -18.74
CA CYS A 177 -3.11 8.79 -18.46
C CYS A 177 -3.53 7.31 -18.52
N MET A 178 -2.90 6.53 -19.40
CA MET A 178 -3.16 5.10 -19.55
C MET A 178 -2.14 4.21 -18.83
N LEU A 179 -1.25 4.81 -18.02
CA LEU A 179 -0.37 4.03 -17.15
C LEU A 179 -1.20 3.32 -16.07
N PRO A 180 -0.86 2.07 -15.72
CA PRO A 180 -1.50 1.40 -14.59
C PRO A 180 -1.21 2.18 -13.30
N GLU A 181 -2.17 2.16 -12.38
CA GLU A 181 -1.94 2.69 -11.03
C GLU A 181 -1.00 1.79 -10.22
N GLY A 182 -0.50 2.31 -9.10
CA GLY A 182 0.31 1.57 -8.14
C GLY A 182 -0.41 0.33 -7.55
N PRO A 183 0.31 -0.54 -6.83
CA PRO A 183 -0.23 -1.78 -6.27
C PRO A 183 -1.50 -1.54 -5.42
N SER A 184 -2.66 -1.90 -5.98
CA SER A 184 -3.99 -1.51 -5.48
C SER A 184 -4.64 -2.52 -4.53
N HIS A 185 -4.12 -3.74 -4.50
CA HIS A 185 -4.65 -4.85 -3.70
C HIS A 185 -3.60 -5.37 -2.72
N GLN A 186 -4.05 -5.80 -1.53
CA GLN A 186 -3.33 -6.74 -0.68
C GLN A 186 -3.87 -8.15 -0.95
N ILE A 187 -3.02 -9.17 -0.80
CA ILE A 187 -3.37 -10.58 -1.00
C ILE A 187 -3.14 -11.34 0.29
N GLY A 188 -4.22 -11.87 0.87
CA GLY A 188 -4.19 -12.73 2.05
C GLY A 188 -4.59 -14.16 1.72
N VAL A 189 -4.25 -15.07 2.62
CA VAL A 189 -4.73 -16.45 2.64
C VAL A 189 -5.34 -16.79 3.99
N GLY A 190 -6.41 -17.59 3.98
CA GLY A 190 -6.98 -18.23 5.16
C GLY A 190 -6.99 -19.74 5.00
N ALA A 191 -6.46 -20.47 5.97
CA ALA A 191 -6.26 -21.92 5.88
C ALA A 191 -7.34 -22.68 6.67
N PHE A 192 -8.23 -23.38 5.97
CA PHE A 192 -9.12 -24.36 6.59
C PHE A 192 -8.39 -25.70 6.68
N VAL A 193 -7.88 -26.01 7.87
CA VAL A 193 -7.20 -27.28 8.16
C VAL A 193 -8.11 -28.14 9.02
N ILE A 194 -8.52 -29.31 8.53
CA ILE A 194 -9.42 -30.22 9.24
C ILE A 194 -8.83 -31.63 9.26
N ASN A 195 -8.92 -32.30 10.42
CA ASN A 195 -8.42 -33.65 10.60
C ASN A 195 -9.54 -34.72 10.52
N GLU A 196 -9.15 -36.00 10.47
CA GLU A 196 -10.06 -37.15 10.33
C GLU A 196 -11.08 -37.26 11.48
N ARG A 197 -10.82 -36.67 12.65
CA ARG A 197 -11.77 -36.60 13.78
C ARG A 197 -12.82 -35.49 13.64
N ARG A 198 -12.83 -34.78 12.50
CA ARG A 198 -13.64 -33.57 12.24
C ARG A 198 -13.32 -32.44 13.23
N GLU A 199 -12.05 -32.29 13.61
CA GLU A 199 -11.57 -31.13 14.36
C GLU A 199 -10.84 -30.18 13.39
N VAL A 200 -11.16 -28.89 13.49
CA VAL A 200 -10.54 -27.80 12.72
C VAL A 200 -9.38 -27.23 13.54
N LEU A 201 -8.25 -26.95 12.89
CA LEU A 201 -7.16 -26.20 13.50
C LEU A 201 -7.56 -24.73 13.58
N VAL A 202 -7.62 -24.21 14.80
CA VAL A 202 -8.03 -22.82 15.06
C VAL A 202 -7.02 -22.12 15.94
N VAL A 203 -6.89 -20.81 15.70
CA VAL A 203 -5.98 -19.93 16.42
C VAL A 203 -6.74 -18.79 17.06
N LYS A 204 -6.07 -18.14 18.01
CA LYS A 204 -6.54 -16.94 18.70
C LYS A 204 -5.36 -15.99 18.86
N GLU A 205 -5.47 -14.78 18.34
CA GLU A 205 -4.39 -13.77 18.38
C GLU A 205 -4.19 -13.20 19.80
N LYS A 206 -2.96 -12.76 20.11
CA LYS A 206 -2.65 -11.98 21.31
C LYS A 206 -3.17 -10.55 21.22
N GLN A 207 -3.11 -9.95 20.03
CA GLN A 207 -3.53 -8.58 19.76
C GLN A 207 -4.70 -8.62 18.79
N CYS A 208 -5.88 -8.21 19.26
CA CYS A 208 -7.11 -8.30 18.49
C CYS A 208 -7.95 -7.05 18.78
N PRO A 209 -8.46 -6.31 17.77
CA PRO A 209 -9.42 -5.23 17.97
C PRO A 209 -10.60 -5.68 18.82
N CYS A 210 -11.19 -4.75 19.57
CA CYS A 210 -12.13 -5.06 20.66
C CYS A 210 -13.33 -5.95 20.30
N ARG A 211 -13.68 -6.08 19.01
CA ARG A 211 -14.77 -6.91 18.49
C ARG A 211 -14.43 -8.38 18.27
N CYS A 212 -13.15 -8.74 18.26
CA CYS A 212 -12.66 -10.09 17.95
C CYS A 212 -11.90 -10.71 19.15
N ILE A 213 -11.78 -10.00 20.28
CA ILE A 213 -11.24 -10.54 21.53
C ILE A 213 -12.03 -11.78 21.94
N GLY A 214 -11.35 -12.91 22.07
CA GLY A 214 -11.99 -14.17 22.48
C GLY A 214 -12.22 -15.15 21.33
N LEU A 215 -12.34 -14.66 20.09
CA LEU A 215 -12.73 -15.44 18.93
C LEU A 215 -11.64 -16.46 18.53
N TRP A 216 -12.07 -17.69 18.24
CA TRP A 216 -11.23 -18.66 17.55
C TRP A 216 -11.48 -18.55 16.04
N LYS A 217 -10.43 -18.23 15.29
CA LYS A 217 -10.45 -18.08 13.83
C LYS A 217 -9.60 -19.15 13.15
N LEU A 218 -9.71 -19.24 11.83
CA LEU A 218 -8.75 -19.98 11.00
C LEU A 218 -7.38 -19.29 11.02
N PRO A 219 -6.27 -20.01 10.83
CA PRO A 219 -4.98 -19.41 10.50
C PRO A 219 -5.06 -18.50 9.28
N THR A 220 -4.48 -17.31 9.34
CA THR A 220 -4.59 -16.29 8.27
C THR A 220 -3.38 -15.38 8.22
N GLY A 221 -2.83 -15.14 7.03
CA GLY A 221 -1.79 -14.13 6.85
C GLY A 221 -1.66 -13.64 5.41
N TYR A 222 -0.63 -12.84 5.15
CA TYR A 222 -0.41 -12.18 3.87
C TYR A 222 0.57 -12.96 2.99
N ILE A 223 0.32 -12.96 1.69
CA ILE A 223 1.24 -13.50 0.69
C ILE A 223 2.43 -12.56 0.54
N ASN A 224 3.63 -13.10 0.69
CA ASN A 224 4.87 -12.34 0.48
C ASN A 224 5.06 -12.00 -1.00
N LYS A 225 5.92 -11.01 -1.27
CA LYS A 225 6.32 -10.69 -2.64
C LYS A 225 6.94 -11.92 -3.33
N SER A 226 6.41 -12.28 -4.49
CA SER A 226 6.82 -13.46 -5.27
C SER A 226 6.61 -14.81 -4.58
N GLU A 227 5.62 -14.91 -3.68
CA GLU A 227 5.18 -16.16 -3.05
C GLU A 227 3.89 -16.71 -3.70
N GLU A 228 3.81 -18.02 -3.85
CA GLU A 228 2.62 -18.73 -4.36
C GLU A 228 1.51 -18.83 -3.30
N LEU A 229 0.24 -18.79 -3.72
CA LEU A 229 -0.90 -18.86 -2.77
C LEU A 229 -0.87 -20.13 -1.92
N PHE A 230 -0.59 -21.29 -2.53
CA PHE A 230 -0.49 -22.56 -1.81
C PHE A 230 0.70 -22.60 -0.84
N ALA A 231 1.82 -21.97 -1.21
CA ALA A 231 3.04 -21.93 -0.39
C ALA A 231 2.84 -21.02 0.82
N GLY A 232 2.26 -19.84 0.61
CA GLY A 232 1.88 -18.93 1.69
C GLY A 232 0.88 -19.57 2.64
N ALA A 233 -0.17 -20.23 2.15
CA ALA A 233 -1.16 -20.89 3.01
C ALA A 233 -0.53 -22.00 3.90
N VAL A 234 0.40 -22.79 3.38
CA VAL A 234 1.15 -23.80 4.15
C VAL A 234 2.11 -23.12 5.14
N ARG A 235 2.79 -22.04 4.73
CA ARG A 235 3.69 -21.25 5.59
C ARG A 235 2.95 -20.64 6.77
N GLU A 236 1.82 -19.95 6.56
CA GLU A 236 1.10 -19.28 7.65
C GLU A 236 0.65 -20.28 8.73
N VAL A 237 0.12 -21.44 8.34
CA VAL A 237 -0.22 -22.50 9.31
C VAL A 237 1.02 -22.96 10.08
N LYS A 238 2.15 -23.15 9.39
CA LYS A 238 3.41 -23.61 10.01
C LYS A 238 4.01 -22.56 10.95
N GLU A 239 3.95 -21.28 10.60
CA GLU A 239 4.44 -20.17 11.42
C GLU A 239 3.54 -19.94 12.64
N GLU A 240 2.22 -19.88 12.48
CA GLU A 240 1.29 -19.63 13.60
C GLU A 240 1.18 -20.81 14.59
N THR A 241 1.22 -22.05 14.09
CA THR A 241 0.81 -23.25 14.87
C THR A 241 1.83 -24.38 14.94
N GLY A 242 2.91 -24.31 14.16
CA GLY A 242 3.90 -25.38 14.07
C GLY A 242 3.44 -26.63 13.32
N VAL A 243 2.17 -26.73 12.91
CA VAL A 243 1.60 -27.88 12.20
C VAL A 243 2.07 -27.94 10.75
N ASP A 244 2.51 -29.12 10.32
CA ASP A 244 2.84 -29.39 8.92
C ASP A 244 1.57 -29.72 8.14
N THR A 245 1.44 -29.15 6.94
CA THR A 245 0.25 -29.30 6.10
C THR A 245 0.63 -29.51 4.63
N ALA A 246 -0.27 -30.15 3.88
CA ALA A 246 -0.27 -30.18 2.43
C ALA A 246 -1.46 -29.38 1.90
N PHE A 247 -1.21 -28.48 0.95
CA PHE A 247 -2.27 -27.78 0.23
C PHE A 247 -3.13 -28.77 -0.59
N ALA A 248 -4.45 -28.54 -0.62
CA ALA A 248 -5.37 -29.30 -1.47
C ALA A 248 -5.96 -28.42 -2.58
N GLU A 249 -6.70 -27.36 -2.23
CA GLU A 249 -7.38 -26.49 -3.20
C GLU A 249 -7.66 -25.09 -2.64
N VAL A 250 -7.78 -24.09 -3.53
CA VAL A 250 -8.42 -22.80 -3.23
C VAL A 250 -9.93 -23.01 -3.33
N ILE A 251 -10.64 -22.82 -2.23
CA ILE A 251 -12.07 -23.09 -2.07
C ILE A 251 -12.92 -21.92 -2.58
N ALA A 252 -12.55 -20.71 -2.16
CA ALA A 252 -13.26 -19.47 -2.44
C ALA A 252 -12.31 -18.28 -2.26
N PHE A 253 -12.72 -17.08 -2.68
CA PHE A 253 -12.03 -15.86 -2.32
C PHE A 253 -13.02 -14.74 -1.96
N ARG A 254 -12.59 -13.87 -1.04
CA ARG A 254 -13.31 -12.65 -0.64
C ARG A 254 -12.60 -11.46 -1.28
N HIS A 255 -13.37 -10.57 -1.91
CA HIS A 255 -12.90 -9.26 -2.36
C HIS A 255 -13.57 -8.17 -1.52
N ALA A 256 -12.78 -7.29 -0.92
CA ALA A 256 -13.28 -6.13 -0.17
C ALA A 256 -12.48 -4.86 -0.50
N HIS A 257 -13.10 -3.71 -0.28
CA HIS A 257 -12.54 -2.38 -0.59
C HIS A 257 -12.33 -1.56 0.69
N ARG A 258 -11.49 -0.52 0.59
CA ARG A 258 -11.27 0.51 1.63
C ARG A 258 -10.79 -0.06 2.96
N LEU A 259 -9.81 -0.95 2.88
CA LEU A 259 -9.08 -1.47 4.04
C LEU A 259 -7.84 -0.59 4.29
N ALA A 260 -6.71 -1.17 4.69
CA ALA A 260 -5.52 -0.41 5.04
C ALA A 260 -5.06 0.48 3.86
N PHE A 261 -4.88 1.77 4.13
CA PHE A 261 -4.45 2.77 3.14
C PHE A 261 -5.34 2.83 1.88
N GLU A 262 -6.66 2.70 2.08
CA GLU A 262 -7.70 2.72 1.04
C GLU A 262 -7.63 1.58 0.00
N LYS A 263 -6.68 0.64 0.16
CA LYS A 263 -6.51 -0.49 -0.75
C LYS A 263 -7.66 -1.49 -0.66
N SER A 264 -7.80 -2.26 -1.75
CA SER A 264 -8.62 -3.46 -1.77
C SER A 264 -7.86 -4.65 -1.18
N ASP A 265 -8.58 -5.70 -0.82
CA ASP A 265 -8.04 -6.94 -0.25
C ASP A 265 -8.67 -8.14 -0.94
N LEU A 266 -7.84 -9.12 -1.28
CA LEU A 266 -8.21 -10.43 -1.80
C LEU A 266 -7.77 -11.49 -0.80
N LEU A 267 -8.71 -12.05 -0.02
CA LEU A 267 -8.44 -13.22 0.80
C LEU A 267 -8.81 -14.49 0.04
N PHE A 268 -7.84 -15.37 -0.17
CA PHE A 268 -8.06 -16.72 -0.71
C PHE A 268 -8.22 -17.74 0.43
N LEU A 269 -9.37 -18.41 0.47
CA LEU A 269 -9.64 -19.50 1.41
C LEU A 269 -9.13 -20.81 0.81
N CYS A 270 -8.24 -21.49 1.54
CA CYS A 270 -7.55 -22.70 1.09
C CYS A 270 -7.92 -23.89 1.97
N MET A 271 -8.17 -25.06 1.36
CA MET A 271 -8.24 -26.34 2.06
C MET A 271 -6.84 -26.90 2.22
N LEU A 272 -6.46 -27.27 3.44
CA LEU A 272 -5.18 -27.93 3.71
C LEU A 272 -5.40 -29.21 4.51
N LYS A 273 -4.61 -30.23 4.21
CA LYS A 273 -4.60 -31.52 4.91
C LYS A 273 -3.46 -31.53 5.94
N PRO A 274 -3.71 -31.84 7.22
CA PRO A 274 -2.64 -31.94 8.21
C PRO A 274 -1.76 -33.16 7.96
N LEU A 275 -0.45 -32.96 8.02
CA LEU A 275 0.59 -34.00 7.97
C LEU A 275 1.14 -34.31 9.37
N SER A 276 1.04 -33.35 10.29
CA SER A 276 1.33 -33.53 11.72
C SER A 276 0.18 -32.98 12.58
N SER A 277 0.21 -33.25 13.89
CA SER A 277 -0.87 -32.88 14.82
C SER A 277 -0.40 -32.14 16.07
N ALA A 278 0.91 -32.13 16.33
CA ALA A 278 1.51 -31.41 17.44
C ALA A 278 1.50 -29.90 17.17
N ILE A 279 0.97 -29.14 18.13
CA ILE A 279 0.84 -27.68 18.03
C ILE A 279 1.99 -27.03 18.82
N VAL A 280 2.69 -26.11 18.18
CA VAL A 280 3.72 -25.23 18.77
C VAL A 280 3.48 -23.83 18.22
N ILE A 281 2.91 -22.93 19.03
CA ILE A 281 2.48 -21.60 18.58
C ILE A 281 3.64 -20.60 18.45
N ASP A 282 3.54 -19.62 17.55
CA ASP A 282 4.35 -18.40 17.67
C ASP A 282 3.81 -17.52 18.80
N GLU A 283 4.51 -17.55 19.94
CA GLU A 283 4.19 -16.72 21.10
C GLU A 283 4.30 -15.20 20.86
N LYS A 284 4.78 -14.71 19.71
CA LYS A 284 4.73 -13.28 19.41
C LYS A 284 3.32 -12.83 19.02
N GLU A 285 2.62 -13.65 18.26
CA GLU A 285 1.38 -13.29 17.57
C GLU A 285 0.17 -14.06 18.12
N ILE A 286 0.34 -15.35 18.42
CA ILE A 286 -0.76 -16.26 18.78
C ILE A 286 -0.84 -16.43 20.30
N GLN A 287 -2.03 -16.20 20.87
CA GLN A 287 -2.34 -16.44 22.28
C GLN A 287 -2.52 -17.93 22.56
N ALA A 288 -3.21 -18.64 21.67
CA ALA A 288 -3.45 -20.07 21.76
C ALA A 288 -3.85 -20.63 20.39
N ALA A 289 -3.56 -21.91 20.17
CA ALA A 289 -4.08 -22.69 19.05
C ALA A 289 -4.57 -24.05 19.57
N LYS A 290 -5.63 -24.59 18.96
CA LYS A 290 -6.15 -25.93 19.28
C LYS A 290 -6.78 -26.62 18.09
N TRP A 291 -6.87 -27.94 18.16
CA TRP A 291 -7.86 -28.70 17.41
C TRP A 291 -9.23 -28.51 18.08
N MET A 292 -10.17 -27.88 17.38
CA MET A 292 -11.53 -27.60 17.86
C MET A 292 -12.53 -28.47 17.09
N PRO A 293 -13.44 -29.21 17.74
CA PRO A 293 -14.50 -29.94 17.05
C PRO A 293 -15.29 -29.02 16.11
N LEU A 294 -15.51 -29.42 14.85
CA LEU A 294 -16.16 -28.58 13.85
C LEU A 294 -17.51 -28.01 14.33
N LYS A 295 -18.29 -28.80 15.10
CA LYS A 295 -19.56 -28.37 15.69
C LYS A 295 -19.41 -27.27 16.75
N GLU A 296 -18.31 -27.27 17.52
CA GLU A 296 -17.98 -26.19 18.46
C GLU A 296 -17.56 -24.93 17.69
N PHE A 297 -16.77 -25.11 16.62
CA PHE A 297 -16.28 -24.00 15.79
C PHE A 297 -17.42 -23.22 15.14
N VAL A 298 -18.31 -23.88 14.40
CA VAL A 298 -19.42 -23.21 13.70
C VAL A 298 -20.49 -22.63 14.64
N ALA A 299 -20.52 -23.05 15.91
CA ALA A 299 -21.46 -22.59 16.92
C ALA A 299 -20.94 -21.39 17.75
N GLN A 300 -19.78 -20.81 17.42
CA GLN A 300 -19.36 -19.55 18.04
C GLN A 300 -20.32 -18.42 17.60
N PRO A 301 -20.89 -17.62 18.53
CA PRO A 301 -21.94 -16.63 18.20
C PRO A 301 -21.58 -15.64 17.09
N PHE A 302 -20.29 -15.33 16.93
CA PHE A 302 -19.80 -14.46 15.86
C PHE A 302 -20.18 -14.96 14.45
N PHE A 303 -20.24 -16.28 14.22
CA PHE A 303 -20.64 -16.85 12.93
C PHE A 303 -22.15 -16.78 12.68
N GLU A 304 -22.97 -16.52 13.70
CA GLU A 304 -24.41 -16.29 13.52
C GLU A 304 -24.68 -14.84 13.07
N GLU A 305 -23.85 -13.88 13.51
CA GLU A 305 -23.95 -12.47 13.14
C GLU A 305 -23.32 -12.15 11.77
N ASP A 306 -22.24 -12.84 11.37
CA ASP A 306 -21.54 -12.60 10.10
C ASP A 306 -21.93 -13.64 9.02
N HIS A 307 -22.91 -13.27 8.19
CA HIS A 307 -23.36 -14.09 7.06
C HIS A 307 -22.27 -14.40 6.01
N MET A 308 -21.29 -13.51 5.79
CA MET A 308 -20.24 -13.72 4.80
C MET A 308 -19.26 -14.79 5.28
N LEU A 309 -18.84 -14.65 6.54
CA LEU A 309 -17.97 -15.61 7.19
C LEU A 309 -18.67 -16.96 7.38
N LYS A 310 -19.96 -16.97 7.72
CA LYS A 310 -20.75 -18.21 7.78
C LYS A 310 -20.74 -18.94 6.43
N MET A 311 -21.02 -18.23 5.34
CA MET A 311 -21.00 -18.79 3.98
C MET A 311 -19.62 -19.35 3.62
N ALA A 312 -18.55 -18.62 3.95
CA ALA A 312 -17.17 -19.10 3.76
C ALA A 312 -16.91 -20.43 4.47
N ILE A 313 -17.31 -20.57 5.74
CA ILE A 313 -17.14 -21.82 6.48
C ILE A 313 -18.07 -22.93 5.96
N ASP A 314 -19.31 -22.63 5.59
CA ASP A 314 -20.25 -23.60 5.01
C ASP A 314 -19.66 -24.22 3.72
N ILE A 315 -19.02 -23.43 2.85
CA ILE A 315 -18.35 -23.94 1.64
C ILE A 315 -17.11 -24.79 2.01
N CYS A 316 -16.34 -24.39 3.03
CA CYS A 316 -15.21 -25.20 3.52
C CYS A 316 -15.67 -26.58 4.03
N VAL A 317 -16.80 -26.64 4.74
CA VAL A 317 -17.40 -27.90 5.20
C VAL A 317 -17.92 -28.72 4.03
N ALA A 318 -18.62 -28.11 3.07
CA ALA A 318 -19.10 -28.79 1.86
C ALA A 318 -17.94 -29.41 1.05
N THR A 319 -16.80 -28.73 1.01
CA THR A 319 -15.55 -29.19 0.37
C THR A 319 -14.99 -30.41 1.09
N TYR A 320 -14.85 -30.37 2.42
CA TYR A 320 -14.42 -31.52 3.22
C TYR A 320 -15.36 -32.74 3.06
N GLU A 321 -16.66 -32.50 2.93
CA GLU A 321 -17.67 -33.54 2.71
C GLU A 321 -17.75 -34.03 1.24
N ASN A 322 -16.84 -33.59 0.37
CA ASN A 322 -16.77 -33.93 -1.07
C ASN A 322 -18.05 -33.57 -1.86
N SER A 323 -18.80 -32.57 -1.39
CA SER A 323 -19.98 -32.01 -2.07
C SER A 323 -19.67 -30.72 -2.84
N TYR A 324 -18.49 -30.15 -2.62
CA TYR A 324 -17.93 -29.02 -3.35
C TYR A 324 -16.48 -29.34 -3.74
N HIS A 325 -16.01 -28.77 -4.85
CA HIS A 325 -14.63 -28.89 -5.32
C HIS A 325 -14.14 -27.51 -5.77
N GLY A 326 -13.07 -27.04 -5.14
CA GLY A 326 -12.40 -25.79 -5.46
C GLY A 326 -11.44 -25.91 -6.63
N PHE A 327 -10.41 -25.06 -6.61
CA PHE A 327 -9.40 -24.96 -7.65
C PHE A 327 -8.04 -25.51 -7.18
N THR A 328 -7.53 -26.51 -7.89
CA THR A 328 -6.20 -27.09 -7.64
C THR A 328 -5.13 -26.28 -8.38
N ALA A 329 -3.95 -26.14 -7.77
CA ALA A 329 -2.81 -25.47 -8.39
C ALA A 329 -2.14 -26.42 -9.39
N ASN A 330 -2.21 -26.08 -10.68
CA ASN A 330 -1.65 -26.89 -11.77
C ASN A 330 -0.55 -26.11 -12.48
N GLN A 331 0.63 -26.70 -12.57
CA GLN A 331 1.79 -26.04 -13.18
C GLN A 331 1.75 -26.20 -14.71
N LEU A 332 1.71 -25.08 -15.43
CA LEU A 332 1.55 -25.02 -16.88
C LEU A 332 2.54 -24.02 -17.48
N ILE A 333 2.88 -24.19 -18.76
CA ILE A 333 3.72 -23.23 -19.51
C ILE A 333 2.82 -22.34 -20.36
N SER A 334 2.92 -21.03 -20.18
CA SER A 334 2.23 -20.05 -21.03
C SER A 334 3.04 -19.81 -22.31
N LYS A 335 2.35 -19.71 -23.45
CA LYS A 335 2.98 -19.36 -24.74
C LYS A 335 3.30 -17.88 -24.87
N PHE A 336 2.77 -17.02 -24.00
CA PHE A 336 2.97 -15.57 -24.06
C PHE A 336 4.33 -15.15 -23.49
N ASP A 337 4.80 -15.82 -22.44
CA ASP A 337 6.05 -15.53 -21.74
C ASP A 337 7.07 -16.69 -21.82
N GLY A 338 6.63 -17.90 -22.19
CA GLY A 338 7.45 -19.11 -22.17
C GLY A 338 7.78 -19.62 -20.76
N GLN A 339 7.17 -19.05 -19.72
CA GLN A 339 7.48 -19.32 -18.32
C GLN A 339 6.51 -20.34 -17.71
N LEU A 340 6.99 -20.95 -16.63
CA LEU A 340 6.31 -21.98 -15.87
C LEU A 340 5.51 -21.33 -14.74
N SER A 341 4.18 -21.39 -14.83
CA SER A 341 3.25 -20.65 -13.97
C SER A 341 2.18 -21.58 -13.39
N HIS A 342 1.59 -21.23 -12.25
CA HIS A 342 0.49 -22.00 -11.67
C HIS A 342 -0.87 -21.46 -12.11
N LEU A 343 -1.68 -22.30 -12.75
CA LEU A 343 -3.08 -22.04 -13.04
C LEU A 343 -3.95 -22.77 -12.01
N TYR A 344 -4.85 -22.03 -11.36
CA TYR A 344 -5.77 -22.56 -10.36
C TYR A 344 -7.11 -22.87 -11.04
N TYR A 345 -7.47 -24.15 -11.17
CA TYR A 345 -8.75 -24.57 -11.78
C TYR A 345 -9.29 -25.89 -11.22
N ASN A 346 -10.58 -26.15 -11.45
CA ASN A 346 -11.22 -27.43 -11.12
C ASN A 346 -11.09 -28.40 -12.34
N GLU A 347 -10.75 -29.67 -12.11
CA GLU A 347 -10.43 -30.67 -13.15
C GLU A 347 -11.60 -31.12 -14.05
N TRP A 348 -12.68 -30.34 -14.17
CA TRP A 348 -13.82 -30.64 -15.05
C TRP A 348 -13.40 -30.91 -16.51
N MET A 349 -12.27 -30.37 -16.98
CA MET A 349 -11.74 -30.63 -18.33
C MET A 349 -11.23 -32.08 -18.59
N LYS A 350 -11.25 -32.99 -17.61
CA LYS A 350 -10.84 -34.41 -17.78
C LYS A 350 -12.00 -35.39 -18.03
N ARG A 351 -13.18 -34.93 -18.43
CA ARG A 351 -14.36 -35.76 -18.76
C ARG A 351 -14.67 -35.78 -20.25
#